data_AF-A0A7C6E9J2-F1
#
_entry.id   AF-A0A7C6E9J2-F1
#
_cell.length_a   1.000
_cell.length_b   1.000
_cell.length_c   1.000
_cell.angle_alpha   90.00
_cell.angle_beta   90.00
_cell.angle_gamma   90.00
#
_symmetry.space_group_name_H-M   'P 1'
#
loop_
_entity.id
_entity.type
_entity.pdbx_description
1 polymer ?
#
loop_
_entity_poly.entity_id
_entity_poly.type
_entity_poly.pdbx_seq_one_letter_code
_entity_poly.pdbx_strand_id
1 'polypeptide(L)'
;MDGRYLLLHHNHRGDIQSRPEKTHRPRYPVFIAVGEFRPGADQPVWFSESRMLMTTDGVGVDGSQEGPDNPVETGIGIYTSFTTCTGANVLWYPDRKFFLLGKKITDDLLRGLEVPAGRAR
;
A
#
# COMPACT_ATOMS: atom_id res chain seq x y z
N MET A 1 -17.43 1.57 8.59
CA MET A 1 -16.49 2.50 7.93
C MET A 1 -17.08 3.89 8.04
N ASP A 2 -16.24 4.90 8.22
CA ASP A 2 -16.62 6.29 8.53
C ASP A 2 -16.68 7.21 7.28
N GLY A 3 -16.76 6.61 6.09
CA GLY A 3 -16.88 7.34 4.82
C GLY A 3 -15.54 7.70 4.16
N ARG A 4 -14.40 7.45 4.81
CA ARG A 4 -13.07 7.60 4.20
C ARG A 4 -12.75 6.44 3.27
N TYR A 5 -12.01 6.74 2.21
CA TYR A 5 -11.43 5.75 1.29
C TYR A 5 -9.97 5.51 1.65
N LEU A 6 -9.43 4.34 1.32
CA LEU A 6 -8.02 4.04 1.48
C LEU A 6 -7.46 3.58 0.12
N LEU A 7 -6.38 4.21 -0.31
CA LEU A 7 -5.59 3.74 -1.45
C LEU A 7 -4.37 3.01 -0.94
N LEU A 8 -4.18 1.78 -1.40
CA LEU A 8 -2.95 1.01 -1.20
C LEU A 8 -2.21 0.91 -2.52
N HIS A 9 -0.91 1.20 -2.51
CA HIS A 9 -0.12 1.16 -3.72
C HIS A 9 1.35 0.85 -3.42
N HIS A 10 2.06 0.43 -4.47
CA HIS A 10 3.51 0.36 -4.48
C HIS A 10 4.04 1.62 -5.14
N ASN A 11 4.80 2.43 -4.41
CA ASN A 11 5.31 3.71 -4.91
C ASN A 11 6.69 3.54 -5.55
N HIS A 12 6.78 2.73 -6.60
CA HIS A 12 8.00 2.59 -7.39
C HIS A 12 7.71 2.68 -8.88
N ARG A 13 8.61 3.32 -9.62
CA ARG A 13 8.56 3.40 -11.08
C ARG A 13 9.02 2.09 -11.75
N GLY A 14 9.57 1.17 -10.96
CA GLY A 14 10.31 0.01 -11.46
C GLY A 14 11.51 0.44 -12.32
N ASP A 15 12.05 -0.50 -13.09
CA ASP A 15 13.09 -0.20 -14.08
C ASP A 15 12.53 -0.30 -15.51
N ILE A 16 11.66 0.65 -15.85
CA ILE A 16 11.02 0.69 -17.18
C ILE A 16 12.02 0.90 -18.32
N GLN A 17 13.22 1.44 -18.03
CA GLN A 17 14.20 1.77 -19.07
C GLN A 17 15.05 0.56 -19.45
N SER A 18 15.54 -0.20 -18.47
CA SER A 18 16.41 -1.35 -18.74
C SER A 18 15.63 -2.67 -18.85
N ARG A 19 14.50 -2.79 -18.14
CA ARG A 19 13.69 -4.02 -18.03
C ARG A 19 12.19 -3.70 -17.96
N PRO A 20 11.56 -3.29 -19.08
CA PRO A 20 10.15 -2.90 -19.13
C PRO A 20 9.18 -3.93 -18.53
N GLU A 21 9.52 -5.21 -18.63
CA GLU A 21 8.76 -6.33 -18.07
C GLU A 21 8.83 -6.42 -16.53
N LYS A 22 9.83 -5.81 -15.91
CA LYS A 22 10.05 -5.80 -14.44
C LYS A 22 9.52 -4.54 -13.75
N THR A 23 8.65 -3.78 -14.41
CA THR A 23 7.96 -2.61 -13.82
C THR A 23 7.11 -2.96 -12.60
N HIS A 24 6.66 -4.22 -12.49
CA HIS A 24 5.86 -4.73 -11.38
C HIS A 24 6.66 -5.06 -10.10
N ARG A 25 7.97 -4.78 -10.05
CA ARG A 25 8.86 -5.03 -8.90
C ARG A 25 9.65 -3.76 -8.53
N PRO A 26 10.11 -3.64 -7.26
CA PRO A 26 9.84 -4.54 -6.12
C PRO A 26 8.46 -4.29 -5.52
N ARG A 27 7.70 -5.35 -5.17
CA ARG A 27 6.36 -5.21 -4.56
C ARG A 27 6.42 -4.89 -3.06
N TYR A 28 7.38 -4.05 -2.67
CA TYR A 28 7.58 -3.47 -1.34
C TYR A 28 8.42 -2.18 -1.50
N PRO A 29 8.28 -1.20 -0.60
CA PRO A 29 7.27 -1.11 0.45
C PRO A 29 5.86 -0.81 -0.11
N VAL A 30 4.84 -1.06 0.71
CA VAL A 30 3.44 -0.68 0.44
C VAL A 30 3.16 0.65 1.12
N PHE A 31 2.51 1.56 0.39
CA PHE A 31 2.07 2.86 0.85
C PHE A 31 0.55 2.89 1.02
N ILE A 32 0.10 3.80 1.87
CA ILE A 32 -1.31 4.12 2.11
C ILE A 32 -1.55 5.62 1.90
N ALA A 33 -2.71 5.96 1.34
CA ALA A 33 -3.25 7.32 1.34
C ALA A 33 -4.72 7.30 1.75
N VAL A 34 -5.16 8.34 2.47
CA VAL A 34 -6.58 8.55 2.83
C VAL A 34 -7.25 9.27 1.67
N GLY A 35 -8.44 8.83 1.30
CA GLY A 35 -9.24 9.42 0.23
C GLY A 35 -10.56 9.99 0.71
N GLU A 36 -10.98 11.08 0.08
CA GLU A 36 -12.29 11.71 0.25
C GLU A 36 -13.03 11.77 -1.09
N PHE A 37 -14.32 11.45 -1.07
CA PHE A 37 -15.17 11.60 -2.23
C PHE A 37 -15.65 13.06 -2.39
N ARG A 38 -15.47 13.62 -3.58
CA ARG A 38 -15.82 15.00 -3.96
C ARG A 38 -16.69 14.99 -5.20
N PRO A 39 -18.03 15.05 -5.05
CA PRO A 39 -18.96 14.80 -6.15
C PRO A 39 -18.87 15.82 -7.30
N GLY A 40 -18.41 17.04 -7.02
CA GLY A 40 -18.24 18.10 -8.02
C GLY A 40 -16.84 18.17 -8.66
N ALA A 41 -15.92 17.28 -8.27
CA ALA A 41 -14.57 17.26 -8.82
C ALA A 41 -14.48 16.38 -10.07
N ASP A 42 -13.60 16.74 -11.01
CA ASP A 42 -13.34 15.97 -12.23
C ASP A 42 -12.80 14.57 -11.92
N GLN A 43 -11.81 14.47 -11.02
CA GLN A 43 -11.45 13.22 -10.35
C GLN A 43 -12.20 13.18 -9.01
N PRO A 44 -13.17 12.27 -8.83
CA PRO A 44 -14.14 12.36 -7.73
C PRO A 44 -13.61 11.79 -6.41
N VAL A 45 -12.43 11.19 -6.38
CA VAL A 45 -11.76 10.79 -5.13
C VAL A 45 -10.41 11.47 -5.09
N TRP A 46 -10.19 12.26 -4.05
CA TRP A 46 -8.92 12.94 -3.83
C TRP A 46 -8.20 12.25 -2.70
N PHE A 47 -6.90 12.05 -2.86
CA PHE A 47 -6.07 11.37 -1.87
C PHE A 47 -5.17 12.36 -1.15
N SER A 48 -4.87 12.06 0.11
CA SER A 48 -3.79 12.67 0.85
C SER A 48 -2.43 12.35 0.21
N GLU A 49 -1.37 12.95 0.76
CA GLU A 49 -0.03 12.42 0.56
C GLU A 49 0.06 10.94 0.96
N SER A 50 1.00 10.24 0.33
CA SER A 50 1.22 8.81 0.61
C SER A 50 2.17 8.63 1.79
N ARG A 51 1.86 7.66 2.66
CA ARG A 51 2.72 7.25 3.77
C ARG A 51 3.07 5.77 3.65
N MET A 52 4.31 5.41 3.93
CA MET A 52 4.72 4.01 3.99
C MET A 52 3.95 3.28 5.10
N LEU A 53 3.29 2.17 4.74
CA LEU A 53 2.45 1.37 5.63
C LEU A 53 3.16 0.08 6.08
N MET A 54 3.84 -0.59 5.14
CA MET A 54 4.49 -1.90 5.35
C MET A 54 5.72 -2.04 4.47
N THR A 55 6.71 -2.76 4.98
CA THR A 55 7.91 -3.15 4.26
C THR A 55 8.34 -4.53 4.74
N THR A 56 9.01 -5.27 3.85
CA THR A 56 9.76 -6.49 4.18
C THR A 56 11.27 -6.22 4.25
N ASP A 57 11.70 -5.00 3.93
CA ASP A 57 13.09 -4.57 3.84
C ASP A 57 13.95 -5.46 2.92
N GLY A 58 13.30 -6.10 1.93
CA GLY A 58 13.93 -7.02 1.00
C GLY A 58 14.25 -8.39 1.61
N VAL A 59 13.64 -8.75 2.74
CA VAL A 59 13.82 -10.03 3.41
C VAL A 59 12.82 -11.07 2.89
N GLY A 60 13.34 -12.20 2.40
CA GLY A 60 12.57 -13.34 1.90
C GLY A 60 11.92 -14.17 3.00
N VAL A 61 11.11 -15.17 2.61
CA VAL A 61 10.37 -16.06 3.55
C VAL A 61 11.29 -16.77 4.54
N ASP A 62 12.48 -17.13 4.09
CA ASP A 62 13.52 -17.85 4.85
C ASP A 62 14.48 -16.92 5.61
N GLY A 63 14.26 -15.61 5.59
CA GLY A 63 15.12 -14.62 6.23
C GLY A 63 16.32 -14.17 5.39
N SER A 64 16.50 -14.70 4.19
CA SER A 64 17.57 -14.26 3.29
C SER A 64 17.28 -12.88 2.68
N GLN A 65 18.34 -12.11 2.40
CA GLN A 65 18.23 -10.81 1.78
C GLN A 65 18.16 -10.94 0.25
N GLU A 66 17.23 -10.23 -0.38
CA GLU A 66 17.18 -10.10 -1.84
C GLU A 66 18.46 -9.46 -2.37
N GLY A 67 19.01 -10.05 -3.42
CA GLY A 67 20.19 -9.55 -4.11
C GLY A 67 20.18 -9.91 -5.60
N PRO A 68 21.09 -9.32 -6.40
CA PRO A 68 21.17 -9.58 -7.85
C PRO A 68 21.28 -11.07 -8.21
N ASP A 69 22.02 -11.83 -7.41
CA ASP A 69 22.25 -13.27 -7.57
C ASP A 69 21.41 -14.13 -6.62
N ASN A 70 20.57 -13.50 -5.79
CA ASN A 70 19.71 -14.16 -4.81
C ASN A 70 18.27 -13.63 -4.90
N PRO A 71 17.51 -13.99 -5.95
CA PRO A 71 16.12 -13.59 -6.07
C PRO A 71 15.27 -14.34 -5.04
N VAL A 72 14.65 -13.60 -4.13
CA VAL A 72 13.72 -14.15 -3.14
C VAL A 72 12.39 -13.42 -3.16
N GLU A 73 11.31 -14.10 -2.77
CA GLU A 73 9.99 -13.46 -2.71
C GLU A 73 9.92 -12.56 -1.48
N THR A 74 10.03 -11.26 -1.73
CA THR A 74 9.98 -10.16 -0.75
C THR A 74 8.68 -9.36 -0.83
N GLY A 75 7.81 -9.67 -1.79
CA GLY A 75 6.68 -8.82 -2.15
C GLY A 75 5.51 -8.91 -1.17
N ILE A 76 4.96 -7.75 -0.82
CA ILE A 76 3.70 -7.62 -0.10
C ILE A 76 2.59 -7.46 -1.15
N GLY A 77 1.69 -8.44 -1.25
CA GLY A 77 0.62 -8.38 -2.23
C GLY A 77 -0.52 -7.48 -1.77
N ILE A 78 -0.88 -6.49 -2.60
CA ILE A 78 -2.04 -5.61 -2.36
C ILE A 78 -3.37 -6.24 -2.83
N TYR A 79 -3.43 -7.57 -2.94
CA TYR A 79 -4.67 -8.34 -3.15
C TYR A 79 -5.45 -8.41 -1.83
N THR A 80 -5.91 -7.25 -1.37
CA THR A 80 -6.38 -7.09 0.00
C THR A 80 -7.88 -7.27 0.13
N SER A 81 -8.31 -7.74 1.28
CA SER A 81 -9.68 -7.57 1.76
C SER A 81 -9.68 -6.72 3.02
N PHE A 82 -10.80 -6.07 3.30
CA PHE A 82 -10.94 -5.21 4.46
C PHE A 82 -12.18 -5.60 5.25
N THR A 83 -12.02 -5.77 6.55
CA THR A 83 -13.12 -6.11 7.45
C THR A 83 -13.20 -5.10 8.58
N THR A 84 -14.42 -4.66 8.90
CA THR A 84 -14.71 -3.91 10.12
C THR A 84 -15.51 -4.80 11.05
N CYS A 85 -14.97 -5.12 12.23
CA CYS A 85 -15.65 -5.93 13.24
C CYS A 85 -15.45 -5.31 14.62
N THR A 86 -16.53 -5.07 15.37
CA THR A 86 -16.48 -4.49 16.73
C THR A 86 -15.68 -3.18 16.81
N GLY A 87 -15.75 -2.34 15.77
CA GLY A 87 -15.00 -1.09 15.69
C GLY A 87 -13.53 -1.23 15.26
N ALA A 88 -13.01 -2.45 15.13
CA ALA A 88 -11.68 -2.70 14.61
C ALA A 88 -11.71 -2.83 13.08
N ASN A 89 -10.88 -2.03 12.42
CA ASN A 89 -10.62 -2.09 10.99
C ASN A 89 -9.38 -2.95 10.72
N VAL A 90 -9.53 -4.04 9.97
CA VAL A 90 -8.44 -4.96 9.65
C VAL A 90 -8.29 -5.08 8.14
N LEU A 91 -7.08 -4.79 7.67
CA LEU A 91 -6.63 -5.01 6.31
C LEU A 91 -5.95 -6.38 6.22
N TRP A 92 -6.51 -7.28 5.43
CA TRP A 92 -5.95 -8.60 5.16
C TRP A 92 -5.14 -8.57 3.88
N TYR A 93 -3.94 -9.16 3.89
CA TYR A 93 -3.05 -9.16 2.74
C TYR A 93 -2.13 -10.39 2.71
N PRO A 94 -1.77 -10.90 1.52
CA PRO A 94 -0.74 -11.91 1.37
C PRO A 94 0.67 -11.31 1.51
N ASP A 95 1.40 -11.72 2.54
CA ASP A 95 2.81 -11.42 2.75
C ASP A 95 3.69 -12.46 2.05
N ARG A 96 4.57 -12.01 1.15
CA ARG A 96 5.50 -12.84 0.35
C ARG A 96 4.81 -14.00 -0.37
N LYS A 97 3.51 -13.84 -0.68
CA LYS A 97 2.61 -14.87 -1.24
C LYS A 97 2.60 -16.20 -0.44
N PHE A 98 2.99 -16.14 0.83
CA PHE A 98 3.16 -17.32 1.68
C PHE A 98 2.29 -17.25 2.93
N PHE A 99 2.19 -16.07 3.55
CA PHE A 99 1.37 -15.86 4.74
C PHE A 99 0.17 -14.98 4.42
N LEU A 100 -0.99 -15.27 5.03
CA LEU A 100 -2.10 -14.32 5.09
C LEU A 100 -2.04 -13.58 6.42
N LEU A 101 -1.78 -12.27 6.38
CA LEU A 101 -1.64 -11.44 7.57
C LEU A 101 -2.78 -10.42 7.65
N GLY A 102 -3.13 -10.03 8.88
CA GLY A 102 -4.09 -8.96 9.17
C GLY A 102 -3.40 -7.79 9.86
N LYS A 103 -3.42 -6.61 9.24
CA LYS A 103 -2.96 -5.36 9.86
C LYS A 103 -4.15 -4.55 10.34
N LYS A 104 -4.14 -4.17 11.62
CA LYS A 104 -5.11 -3.21 12.16
C LYS A 104 -4.82 -1.82 11.59
N ILE A 105 -5.85 -1.19 11.04
CA ILE A 105 -5.80 0.18 10.53
C ILE A 105 -6.49 1.07 11.56
N THR A 106 -5.69 1.80 12.35
CA THR A 106 -6.16 2.66 13.43
C THR A 106 -6.20 4.13 13.00
N ASP A 107 -6.96 4.95 13.70
CA ASP A 107 -6.95 6.40 13.47
C ASP A 107 -5.59 7.03 13.71
N ASP A 108 -4.82 6.51 14.69
CA ASP A 108 -3.45 6.93 14.92
C ASP A 108 -2.55 6.68 13.71
N LEU A 109 -2.71 5.53 13.04
CA LEU A 109 -1.95 5.21 11.84
C LEU A 109 -2.28 6.20 10.70
N LEU A 110 -3.54 6.60 10.59
CA LEU A 110 -4.05 7.52 9.57
C LEU A 110 -3.85 9.00 9.94
N ARG A 111 -3.42 9.32 11.16
CA ARG A 111 -3.28 10.69 11.66
C ARG A 111 -2.35 11.51 10.77
N GLY A 112 -2.81 12.69 10.34
CA GLY A 112 -2.06 13.61 9.48
C GLY A 112 -2.04 13.24 7.99
N LEU A 113 -2.79 12.21 7.57
CA LEU A 113 -3.08 11.97 6.16
C LEU A 113 -4.32 12.78 5.78
N GLU A 114 -4.11 14.06 5.49
CA GLU A 114 -5.18 15.01 5.15
C GLU A 114 -5.33 15.16 3.64
N VAL A 115 -6.57 15.16 3.16
CA VAL A 115 -6.86 15.35 1.75
C VAL A 115 -6.81 16.85 1.41
N PRO A 116 -6.02 17.30 0.43
CA PRO A 116 -5.87 18.72 0.10
C PRO A 116 -7.21 19.41 -0.19
N ALA A 117 -7.40 20.65 0.29
CA ALA A 117 -8.64 21.41 0.06
C ALA A 117 -8.79 21.94 -1.38
N GLY A 118 -7.68 22.15 -2.11
CA GLY A 118 -7.65 22.71 -3.46
C GLY A 118 -7.12 21.73 -4.51
N ARG A 119 -7.39 21.99 -5.80
CA ARG A 119 -6.89 21.16 -6.91
C ARG A 119 -5.39 20.93 -6.74
N ALA A 120 -4.96 19.67 -6.76
CA ALA A 120 -3.56 19.33 -6.96
C ALA A 120 -3.09 20.04 -8.24
N ARG A 121 -2.04 20.85 -8.13
CA ARG A 121 -1.42 21.52 -9.27
C ARG A 121 -0.68 20.53 -10.14
#